data_AF-A0A7V5UAT5-F1
#
_entry.id   AF-A0A7V5UAT5-F1
#
_cell.length_a   1.000
_cell.length_b   1.000
_cell.length_c   1.000
_cell.angle_alpha   90.00
_cell.angle_beta   90.00
_cell.angle_gamma   90.00
#
_symmetry.space_group_name_H-M   'P 1'
#
loop_
_entity.id
_entity.type
_entity.pdbx_description
1 polymer ?
#
loop_
_entity_poly.entity_id
_entity_poly.type
_entity_poly.pdbx_seq_one_letter_code
_entity_poly.pdbx_strand_id
1 'polypeptide(L)'
;MPRIPTEINGVTIEFGPEVNPNVHPRVIEMLKHVLRPNVARGHVLKRIYISSASDQHVLPSRHAQSKAVDISRINGMKMSVYYSSSPSVHAIVDSLQQRFESAPYRRENYGPATKKKLGHPHQVPGHTDHIHFSVN
;
A
#
# COMPACT_ATOMS: atom_id res chain seq x y z
N MET A 1 -3.09 -2.67 -19.26
CA MET A 1 -3.09 -2.65 -17.78
C MET A 1 -4.20 -1.72 -17.31
N PRO A 2 -5.12 -2.17 -16.45
CA PRO A 2 -6.15 -1.28 -15.90
C PRO A 2 -5.54 -0.19 -15.01
N ARG A 3 -6.19 0.99 -15.02
CA ARG A 3 -5.85 2.12 -14.15
C ARG A 3 -6.42 1.93 -12.75
N ILE A 4 -5.64 2.20 -11.70
CA ILE A 4 -6.17 2.29 -10.33
C ILE A 4 -7.22 3.42 -10.29
N PRO A 5 -8.45 3.16 -9.82
CA PRO A 5 -9.48 4.19 -9.72
C PRO A 5 -9.12 5.23 -8.64
N THR A 6 -9.72 6.42 -8.70
CA THR A 6 -9.51 7.48 -7.70
C THR A 6 -10.28 7.27 -6.41
N GLU A 7 -11.08 6.21 -6.32
CA GLU A 7 -11.79 5.80 -5.12
C GLU A 7 -11.94 4.27 -5.10
N ILE A 8 -11.76 3.66 -3.92
CA ILE A 8 -12.02 2.25 -3.65
C ILE A 8 -12.73 2.12 -2.31
N ASN A 9 -13.92 1.50 -2.29
CA ASN A 9 -14.71 1.25 -1.08
C ASN A 9 -14.95 2.51 -0.22
N GLY A 10 -15.11 3.69 -0.84
CA GLY A 10 -15.26 4.96 -0.12
C GLY A 10 -13.95 5.54 0.45
N VAL A 11 -12.79 5.01 0.07
CA VAL A 11 -11.47 5.59 0.34
C VAL A 11 -10.95 6.28 -0.91
N THR A 12 -10.67 7.57 -0.83
CA THR A 12 -10.07 8.34 -1.93
C THR A 12 -8.63 7.92 -2.16
N ILE A 13 -8.23 7.81 -3.42
CA ILE A 13 -6.86 7.48 -3.84
C ILE A 13 -6.27 8.71 -4.55
N GLU A 14 -5.28 9.31 -3.91
CA GLU A 14 -4.47 10.38 -4.46
C GLU A 14 -3.16 9.81 -5.01
N PHE A 15 -2.61 10.43 -6.05
CA PHE A 15 -1.39 9.99 -6.71
C PHE A 15 -0.34 11.10 -6.70
N GLY A 16 0.93 10.71 -6.64
CA GLY A 16 2.02 11.62 -6.99
C GLY A 16 1.98 12.04 -8.46
N PRO A 17 2.57 13.21 -8.78
CA PRO A 17 2.44 13.83 -10.10
C PRO A 17 2.95 12.94 -11.25
N GLU A 18 3.97 12.12 -10.98
CA GLU A 18 4.64 11.28 -11.98
C GLU A 18 4.23 9.80 -11.88
N VAL A 19 3.28 9.46 -11.00
CA VAL A 19 2.86 8.07 -10.83
C VAL A 19 2.10 7.61 -12.05
N ASN A 20 2.53 6.50 -12.66
CA ASN A 20 1.74 5.79 -13.65
C ASN A 20 0.80 4.79 -12.95
N PRO A 21 -0.52 5.06 -12.90
CA PRO A 21 -1.49 4.25 -12.16
C PRO A 21 -1.94 2.99 -12.90
N ASN A 22 -1.38 2.68 -14.07
CA ASN A 22 -1.74 1.48 -14.83
C ASN A 22 -1.02 0.26 -14.25
N VAL A 23 -1.76 -0.67 -13.65
CA VAL A 23 -1.23 -1.81 -12.90
C VAL A 23 -1.86 -3.13 -13.35
N HIS A 24 -1.29 -4.24 -12.89
CA HIS A 24 -1.85 -5.56 -13.12
C HIS A 24 -3.22 -5.67 -12.43
N PRO A 25 -4.24 -6.32 -13.02
CA PRO A 25 -5.58 -6.42 -12.43
C PRO A 25 -5.58 -6.92 -10.97
N ARG A 26 -4.70 -7.86 -10.64
CA ARG A 26 -4.51 -8.39 -9.27
C ARG A 26 -4.15 -7.31 -8.23
N VAL A 27 -3.49 -6.23 -8.63
CA VAL A 27 -3.22 -5.09 -7.73
C VAL A 27 -4.52 -4.39 -7.37
N ILE A 28 -5.43 -4.21 -8.33
CA ILE A 28 -6.74 -3.60 -8.09
C ILE A 28 -7.59 -4.50 -7.19
N GLU A 29 -7.57 -5.82 -7.40
CA GLU A 29 -8.26 -6.77 -6.52
C GLU A 29 -7.70 -6.74 -5.09
N MET A 30 -6.38 -6.70 -4.94
CA MET A 30 -5.71 -6.54 -3.65
C MET A 30 -6.11 -5.22 -2.97
N LEU A 31 -6.10 -4.10 -3.69
CA LEU A 31 -6.49 -2.79 -3.14
C LEU A 31 -7.97 -2.78 -2.71
N LYS A 32 -8.86 -3.39 -3.50
CA LYS A 32 -10.28 -3.58 -3.14
C LYS A 32 -10.46 -4.43 -1.89
N HIS A 33 -9.57 -5.39 -1.64
CA HIS A 33 -9.61 -6.18 -0.41
C HIS A 33 -9.15 -5.36 0.80
N VAL A 34 -8.05 -4.63 0.65
CA VAL A 34 -7.33 -3.96 1.76
C VAL A 34 -7.97 -2.64 2.17
N LEU A 35 -8.36 -1.78 1.22
CA LEU A 35 -8.83 -0.43 1.49
C LEU A 35 -10.29 -0.42 1.92
N ARG A 36 -10.56 0.17 3.09
CA ARG A 36 -11.92 0.46 3.59
C ARG A 36 -11.86 1.51 4.70
N PRO A 37 -12.91 2.34 4.90
CA PRO A 37 -12.87 3.41 5.87
C PRO A 37 -12.62 2.94 7.31
N ASN A 38 -13.27 1.85 7.71
CA ASN A 38 -13.14 1.31 9.08
C ASN A 38 -12.14 0.14 9.13
N VAL A 39 -11.01 0.26 8.42
CA VAL A 39 -9.99 -0.81 8.43
C VAL A 39 -9.36 -0.98 9.80
N ALA A 40 -9.22 0.12 10.55
CA ALA A 40 -8.71 0.16 11.91
C ALA A 40 -9.83 0.55 12.89
N ARG A 41 -9.97 -0.17 14.00
CA ARG A 41 -11.01 0.10 14.99
C ARG A 41 -10.81 1.50 15.59
N GLY A 42 -11.84 2.35 15.53
CA GLY A 42 -11.80 3.71 16.09
C GLY A 42 -11.07 4.75 15.21
N HIS A 43 -10.55 4.36 14.04
CA HIS A 43 -9.81 5.25 13.15
C HIS A 43 -10.30 5.14 11.70
N VAL A 44 -10.75 6.26 11.13
CA VAL A 44 -11.31 6.29 9.78
C VAL A 44 -10.23 6.58 8.75
N LEU A 45 -10.06 5.66 7.79
CA LEU A 45 -9.29 5.87 6.58
C LEU A 45 -10.15 6.59 5.54
N LYS A 46 -9.85 7.86 5.26
CA LYS A 46 -10.55 8.67 4.25
C LYS A 46 -9.83 8.67 2.92
N ARG A 47 -8.50 8.75 2.94
CA ARG A 47 -7.68 8.79 1.74
C ARG A 47 -6.30 8.19 1.94
N ILE A 48 -5.75 7.66 0.85
CA ILE A 48 -4.34 7.26 0.76
C ILE A 48 -3.65 8.05 -0.35
N TYR A 49 -2.33 8.17 -0.23
CA TYR A 49 -1.49 8.73 -1.30
C TYR A 49 -0.54 7.67 -1.83
N ILE A 50 -0.66 7.33 -3.10
CA ILE A 50 0.22 6.41 -3.82
C ILE A 50 1.40 7.20 -4.39
N SER A 51 2.60 6.88 -3.94
CA SER A 51 3.85 7.50 -4.38
C SER A 51 4.56 6.74 -5.50
N SER A 52 4.28 5.43 -5.66
CA SER A 52 4.71 4.65 -6.83
C SER A 52 3.72 3.53 -7.15
N ALA A 53 3.65 3.13 -8.41
CA ALA A 53 2.83 2.02 -8.89
C ALA A 53 3.55 1.27 -10.02
N SER A 54 3.19 1.47 -11.29
CA SER A 54 4.03 0.99 -12.39
C SER A 54 5.15 1.99 -12.65
N ASP A 55 6.40 1.55 -12.65
CA ASP A 55 7.53 2.45 -12.89
C ASP A 55 8.67 1.77 -13.68
N GLN A 56 9.75 2.50 -13.90
CA GLN A 56 10.89 2.07 -14.72
C GLN A 56 12.02 1.41 -13.91
N HIS A 57 11.74 0.86 -12.71
CA HIS A 57 12.73 0.06 -12.01
C HIS A 57 13.23 -1.12 -12.86
N VAL A 58 14.40 -1.65 -12.53
CA VAL A 58 14.96 -2.82 -13.22
C VAL A 58 14.32 -4.11 -12.71
N LEU A 59 14.12 -5.09 -13.59
CA LEU A 59 13.74 -6.44 -13.18
C LEU A 59 14.78 -7.00 -12.19
N PRO A 60 14.36 -7.76 -11.16
CA PRO A 60 13.05 -8.40 -11.00
C PRO A 60 12.04 -7.61 -10.16
N SER A 61 12.17 -6.27 -10.06
CA SER A 61 11.24 -5.42 -9.31
C SER A 61 9.78 -5.66 -9.70
N ARG A 62 8.88 -5.61 -8.71
CA ARG A 62 7.43 -5.76 -8.95
C ARG A 62 6.81 -4.50 -9.52
N HIS A 63 7.37 -3.31 -9.27
CA HIS A 63 6.92 -2.08 -9.92
C HIS A 63 7.22 -2.09 -11.43
N ALA A 64 8.38 -2.61 -11.83
CA ALA A 64 8.77 -2.83 -13.23
C ALA A 64 7.83 -3.79 -13.98
N GLN A 65 7.15 -4.67 -13.22
CA GLN A 65 6.12 -5.60 -13.73
C GLN A 65 4.70 -5.04 -13.56
N SER A 66 4.56 -3.80 -13.10
CA SER A 66 3.29 -3.15 -12.77
C SER A 66 2.44 -3.95 -11.76
N LYS A 67 3.11 -4.70 -10.87
CA LYS A 67 2.51 -5.61 -9.87
C LYS A 67 2.67 -5.10 -8.43
N ALA A 68 3.04 -3.84 -8.24
CA ALA A 68 3.23 -3.25 -6.92
C ALA A 68 2.67 -1.83 -6.82
N VAL A 69 2.46 -1.39 -5.58
CA VAL A 69 2.11 -0.03 -5.20
C VAL A 69 2.81 0.36 -3.91
N ASP A 70 3.25 1.61 -3.85
CA ASP A 70 3.79 2.23 -2.65
C ASP A 70 2.83 3.30 -2.14
N ILE A 71 2.40 3.15 -0.90
CA ILE A 71 1.52 4.09 -0.20
C ILE A 71 2.37 4.84 0.83
N SER A 72 2.49 6.16 0.71
CA SER A 72 3.35 6.97 1.60
C SER A 72 2.60 7.91 2.53
N ARG A 73 1.26 8.04 2.36
CA ARG A 73 0.44 8.85 3.26
C ARG A 73 -0.88 8.20 3.60
N ILE A 74 -1.30 8.43 4.84
CA ILE A 74 -2.62 8.11 5.37
C ILE A 74 -3.31 9.43 5.72
N ASN A 75 -4.49 9.69 5.15
CA ASN A 75 -5.26 10.91 5.41
C ASN A 75 -4.45 12.21 5.22
N GLY A 76 -3.57 12.23 4.22
CA GLY A 76 -2.66 13.36 3.92
C GLY A 76 -1.39 13.42 4.79
N MET A 77 -1.31 12.67 5.88
CA MET A 77 -0.15 12.63 6.78
C MET A 77 0.93 11.69 6.25
N LYS A 78 2.17 12.18 6.13
CA LYS A 78 3.34 11.38 5.69
C LYS A 78 3.68 10.30 6.71
N MET A 79 3.81 9.05 6.26
CA MET A 79 4.19 7.94 7.14
C MET A 79 5.57 8.14 7.79
N SER A 80 6.54 8.70 7.06
CA SER A 80 7.88 9.02 7.61
C SER A 80 7.90 9.92 8.84
N VAL A 81 6.83 10.70 9.05
CA VAL A 81 6.73 11.64 10.18
C VAL A 81 5.71 11.16 11.21
N TYR A 82 4.59 10.62 10.74
CA TYR A 82 3.41 10.38 11.57
C TYR A 82 3.21 8.93 11.98
N TYR A 83 3.92 7.96 11.40
CA TYR A 83 3.74 6.56 11.80
C TYR A 83 4.11 6.31 13.28
N SER A 84 5.19 6.93 13.78
CA SER A 84 5.63 6.79 15.17
C SER A 84 4.95 7.76 16.14
N SER A 85 4.32 8.83 15.65
CA SER A 85 3.84 9.94 16.47
C SER A 85 2.31 10.12 16.47
N SER A 86 1.60 9.56 15.48
CA SER A 86 0.14 9.64 15.37
C SER A 86 -0.49 8.27 15.61
N PRO A 87 -1.23 8.06 16.71
CA PRO A 87 -1.94 6.82 16.98
C PRO A 87 -2.88 6.41 15.84
N SER A 88 -3.50 7.39 15.18
CA SER A 88 -4.39 7.12 14.05
C SER A 88 -3.65 6.64 12.80
N VAL A 89 -2.49 7.22 12.47
CA VAL A 89 -1.69 6.76 11.31
C VAL A 89 -1.13 5.39 11.61
N HIS A 90 -0.56 5.19 12.80
CA HIS A 90 -0.05 3.92 13.27
C HIS A 90 -1.09 2.79 13.13
N ALA A 91 -2.26 2.96 13.76
CA ALA A 91 -3.31 1.94 13.74
C ALA A 91 -3.83 1.60 12.33
N ILE A 92 -3.93 2.61 11.45
CA ILE A 92 -4.35 2.38 10.07
C ILE A 92 -3.28 1.63 9.27
N VAL A 93 -2.01 2.02 9.39
CA VAL A 93 -0.89 1.34 8.71
C VAL A 93 -0.83 -0.12 9.14
N ASP A 94 -0.86 -0.39 10.44
CA ASP A 94 -0.88 -1.74 11.00
C ASP A 94 -2.05 -2.55 10.44
N SER A 95 -3.25 -1.98 10.45
CA SER A 95 -4.46 -2.68 9.98
C SER A 95 -4.44 -2.92 8.47
N LEU A 96 -3.89 -2.00 7.67
CA LEU A 96 -3.70 -2.19 6.23
C LEU A 96 -2.72 -3.34 5.96
N GLN A 97 -1.55 -3.32 6.61
CA GLN A 97 -0.55 -4.37 6.46
C GLN A 97 -1.06 -5.71 6.99
N GLN A 98 -1.77 -5.76 8.11
CA GLN A 98 -2.38 -7.00 8.61
C GLN A 98 -3.45 -7.53 7.64
N ARG A 99 -4.29 -6.66 7.09
CA ARG A 99 -5.35 -7.08 6.17
C ARG A 99 -4.80 -7.61 4.84
N PHE A 100 -3.71 -7.03 4.35
CA PHE A 100 -3.01 -7.51 3.16
C PHE A 100 -2.57 -8.98 3.30
N GLU A 101 -2.27 -9.45 4.50
CA GLU A 101 -1.91 -10.86 4.75
C GLU A 101 -3.05 -11.84 4.44
N SER A 102 -4.28 -11.36 4.22
CA SER A 102 -5.42 -12.17 3.74
C SER A 102 -5.82 -11.86 2.30
N ALA A 103 -5.12 -10.95 1.62
CA ALA A 103 -5.45 -10.55 0.26
C ALA A 103 -5.12 -11.65 -0.76
N PRO A 104 -5.91 -11.76 -1.85
CA PRO A 104 -5.60 -12.67 -2.94
C PRO A 104 -4.27 -12.27 -3.60
N TYR A 105 -3.51 -13.26 -4.07
CA TYR A 105 -2.23 -13.09 -4.77
C TYR A 105 -1.13 -12.35 -3.99
N ARG A 106 -1.28 -12.15 -2.67
CA ARG A 106 -0.29 -11.45 -1.84
C ARG A 106 1.12 -11.99 -2.10
N ARG A 107 2.08 -11.08 -2.24
CA ARG A 107 3.48 -11.44 -2.41
C ARG A 107 4.37 -10.69 -1.45
N GLU A 108 4.37 -9.37 -1.47
CA GLU A 108 5.29 -8.56 -0.65
C GLU A 108 4.48 -7.54 0.14
N ASN A 109 4.72 -7.52 1.44
CA ASN A 109 4.11 -6.63 2.42
C ASN A 109 5.24 -6.00 3.22
N TYR A 110 5.82 -4.94 2.70
CA TYR A 110 6.95 -4.27 3.35
C TYR A 110 6.51 -2.89 3.79
N GLY A 111 6.66 -2.60 5.07
CA GLY A 111 6.29 -1.31 5.61
C GLY A 111 6.73 -1.18 7.07
N PRO A 112 6.32 -0.09 7.72
CA PRO A 112 6.80 0.23 9.06
C PRO A 112 6.34 -0.77 10.13
N ALA A 113 5.18 -1.42 9.94
CA ALA A 113 4.63 -2.37 10.90
C ALA A 113 5.20 -3.78 10.72
N THR A 114 5.38 -4.20 9.46
CA THR A 114 5.88 -5.54 9.15
C THR A 114 6.57 -5.60 7.80
N LYS A 115 7.43 -6.61 7.65
CA LYS A 115 8.10 -6.95 6.41
C LYS A 115 7.94 -8.43 6.17
N LYS A 116 7.00 -8.78 5.28
CA LYS A 116 6.68 -10.16 4.95
C LYS A 116 6.70 -10.39 3.46
N LYS A 117 7.16 -11.58 3.08
CA LYS A 117 7.11 -12.10 1.71
C LYS A 117 6.40 -13.44 1.74
N LEU A 118 5.34 -13.57 0.95
CA LEU A 118 4.48 -14.75 0.89
C LEU A 118 3.94 -15.17 2.28
N GLY A 119 3.71 -14.21 3.17
CA GLY A 119 3.23 -14.44 4.54
C GLY A 119 4.33 -14.72 5.57
N HIS A 120 5.58 -14.86 5.17
CA HIS A 120 6.70 -15.13 6.06
C HIS A 120 7.53 -13.87 6.32
N PRO A 121 8.09 -13.67 7.53
CA PRO A 121 9.02 -12.59 7.79
C PRO A 121 10.16 -12.57 6.75
N HIS A 122 10.48 -11.38 6.24
CA HIS A 122 11.50 -11.21 5.22
C HIS A 122 12.40 -10.02 5.56
N GLN A 123 13.70 -10.25 5.55
CA GLN A 123 14.67 -9.19 5.78
C GLN A 123 14.85 -8.37 4.51
N VAL A 124 14.42 -7.11 4.57
CA VAL A 124 14.61 -6.11 3.52
C VAL A 124 14.89 -4.75 4.17
N PRO A 125 15.93 -4.02 3.73
CA PRO A 125 16.22 -2.69 4.25
C PRO A 125 15.13 -1.67 3.86
N GLY A 126 15.11 -0.52 4.53
CA GLY A 126 14.17 0.58 4.21
C GLY A 126 12.71 0.27 4.58
N HIS A 127 11.76 0.85 3.82
CA HIS A 127 10.31 0.72 4.00
C HIS A 127 9.80 1.21 5.37
N THR A 128 10.43 2.25 5.92
CA THR A 128 10.01 2.89 7.18
C THR A 128 9.11 4.11 6.95
N ASP A 129 8.99 4.56 5.71
CA ASP A 129 8.32 5.79 5.28
C ASP A 129 7.11 5.55 4.37
N HIS A 130 6.90 4.31 3.92
CA HIS A 130 5.79 3.90 3.06
C HIS A 130 5.48 2.41 3.24
N ILE A 131 4.30 1.99 2.75
CA ILE A 131 3.93 0.59 2.60
C ILE A 131 4.10 0.20 1.14
N HIS A 132 4.92 -0.81 0.88
CA HIS A 132 5.02 -1.52 -0.39
C HIS A 132 4.15 -2.77 -0.37
N PHE A 133 3.18 -2.82 -1.28
CA PHE A 133 2.35 -4.00 -1.52
C PHE A 133 2.57 -4.53 -2.93
N SER A 134 2.82 -5.83 -3.07
CA SER A 134 2.93 -6.48 -4.37
C SER A 134 2.18 -7.80 -4.49
N VAL A 135 1.84 -8.16 -5.73
CA VAL A 135 1.10 -9.38 -6.06
C VAL A 135 1.89 -10.33 -6.97
N ASN A 136 1.55 -11.61 -6.92
CA ASN A 136 2.05 -12.63 -7.85
C ASN A 136 1.42 -12.49 -9.23
#